data_AF-A0A520HY71-F1
#
_entry.id   AF-A0A520HY71-F1
#
_cell.length_a   1.000
_cell.length_b   1.000
_cell.length_c   1.000
_cell.angle_alpha   90.00
_cell.angle_beta   90.00
_cell.angle_gamma   90.00
#
_symmetry.space_group_name_H-M   'P 1'
#
loop_
_entity.id
_entity.type
_entity.pdbx_description
1 polymer ?
#
loop_
_entity_poly.entity_id
_entity_poly.type
_entity_poly.pdbx_seq_one_letter_code
_entity_poly.pdbx_strand_id
1 'polypeptide(L)'
;MLWALVTLSAVELVVVHLLLAIWWPAAAIIVSLATIGGMGWLIAMILSFERLPVWIDEDHVLLRTGTLRSVTVPRSSIAAIRLGGWSGEEIKRRTTL
;
A
#
# COMPACT_ATOMS: atom_id res chain seq x y z
N MET A 1 0.83 8.17 -5.51
CA MET A 1 2.24 8.35 -5.14
C MET A 1 2.99 7.02 -5.13
N LEU A 2 2.54 5.98 -4.42
CA LEU A 2 3.25 4.69 -4.35
C LEU A 2 3.45 4.01 -5.71
N TRP A 3 2.48 4.10 -6.63
CA TRP A 3 2.64 3.63 -8.01
C TRP A 3 3.82 4.28 -8.75
N ALA A 4 4.21 5.51 -8.41
CA ALA A 4 5.38 6.15 -9.01
C ALA A 4 6.69 5.46 -8.60
N LEU A 5 6.77 4.89 -7.39
CA LEU A 5 7.92 4.10 -6.95
C LEU A 5 8.03 2.79 -7.73
N VAL A 6 6.91 2.16 -8.06
CA VAL A 6 6.88 0.96 -8.93
C VAL A 6 7.39 1.32 -10.32
N THR A 7 6.89 2.41 -10.91
CA THR A 7 7.35 2.88 -12.23
C THR A 7 8.85 3.21 -12.21
N LEU A 8 9.32 3.92 -11.18
CA LEU A 8 10.75 4.24 -11.04
C LEU A 8 11.61 2.98 -10.92
N SER A 9 11.18 2.02 -10.10
CA SER A 9 11.86 0.73 -9.95
C SER A 9 11.92 -0.04 -11.26
N ALA A 10 10.87 0.02 -12.08
CA ALA A 10 10.86 -0.62 -13.40
C ALA A 10 11.86 0.02 -14.37
N VAL A 11 11.98 1.35 -14.36
CA VAL A 11 12.99 2.06 -15.18
C VAL A 11 14.40 1.72 -14.69
N GLU A 12 14.63 1.72 -13.38
CA GLU A 12 15.90 1.36 -12.77
C GLU A 12 16.32 -0.07 -13.14
N LEU A 13 15.37 -1.02 -13.06
CA LEU A 13 15.58 -2.42 -13.44
C LEU A 13 16.13 -2.57 -14.85
N VAL A 14 15.68 -1.74 -15.80
CA VAL A 14 16.17 -1.79 -17.17
C VAL A 14 17.55 -1.15 -17.28
N VAL A 15 17.72 0.07 -16.78
CA VAL A 15 18.95 0.84 -17.02
C VAL A 15 20.13 0.30 -16.21
N VAL A 16 19.93 0.10 -14.91
CA VAL A 16 21.01 -0.27 -13.98
C VAL A 16 21.43 -1.73 -14.19
N HIS A 17 20.47 -2.64 -14.36
CA HIS A 17 20.80 -4.06 -14.42
C HIS A 17 21.35 -4.48 -15.78
N LEU A 18 20.97 -3.81 -16.87
CA LEU A 18 21.64 -4.01 -18.16
C LEU A 18 23.09 -3.54 -18.09
N LEU A 19 23.35 -2.37 -17.50
CA LEU A 19 24.72 -1.88 -17.32
C LEU A 19 25.54 -2.81 -16.43
N LEU A 20 24.96 -3.25 -15.31
CA LEU A 20 25.59 -4.20 -14.40
C LEU A 20 25.83 -5.56 -15.07
N ALA A 21 24.95 -6.01 -15.97
CA ALA A 21 25.11 -7.27 -16.69
C ALA A 21 26.29 -7.24 -17.67
N ILE A 22 26.63 -6.07 -18.24
CA ILE A 22 27.81 -5.93 -19.12
C ILE A 22 29.10 -6.15 -18.33
N TRP A 23 29.17 -5.59 -17.11
CA TRP A 23 30.39 -5.67 -16.32
C TRP A 23 30.45 -6.97 -15.51
N TRP A 24 29.40 -7.25 -14.73
CA TRP A 24 29.40 -8.28 -13.68
C TRP A 24 28.09 -9.12 -13.77
N PRO A 25 28.00 -10.08 -14.71
CA PRO A 25 26.76 -10.81 -14.99
C PRO A 25 26.15 -11.53 -13.79
N ALA A 26 26.98 -12.15 -12.95
CA ALA A 26 26.49 -12.87 -11.76
C ALA A 26 25.85 -11.92 -10.73
N ALA A 27 26.46 -10.75 -10.50
CA ALA A 27 25.90 -9.73 -9.62
C ALA A 27 24.60 -9.16 -10.21
N ALA A 28 24.54 -8.95 -11.53
CA ALA A 28 23.34 -8.49 -12.21
C ALA A 28 22.14 -9.42 -12.00
N ILE A 29 22.35 -10.74 -12.03
CA ILE A 29 21.27 -11.72 -11.77
C ILE A 29 20.75 -11.59 -10.33
N ILE A 30 21.64 -11.56 -9.34
CA ILE A 30 21.26 -11.48 -7.92
C ILE A 30 20.47 -10.19 -7.65
N VAL A 31 20.99 -9.06 -8.12
CA VAL A 31 20.34 -7.75 -7.93
C VAL A 31 19.02 -7.69 -8.71
N SER A 32 18.93 -8.28 -9.91
CA SER A 32 17.68 -8.36 -10.68
C SER A 32 16.59 -9.11 -9.94
N LEU A 33 16.93 -10.29 -9.40
CA LEU A 33 15.98 -11.09 -8.64
C LEU A 33 15.51 -10.37 -7.38
N ALA A 34 16.43 -9.70 -6.67
CA ALA A 34 16.09 -8.90 -5.50
C ALA A 34 15.15 -7.73 -5.86
N THR A 35 15.43 -7.00 -6.95
CA THR A 35 14.59 -5.90 -7.42
C THR A 35 13.21 -6.39 -7.85
N ILE A 36 13.11 -7.48 -8.61
CA ILE A 36 11.82 -8.05 -9.03
C ILE A 36 11.01 -8.51 -7.81
N GLY A 37 11.64 -9.19 -6.86
CA GLY A 37 11.00 -9.61 -5.61
C GLY A 37 10.48 -8.43 -4.80
N GLY A 38 11.30 -7.38 -4.64
CA GLY A 38 10.91 -6.14 -3.96
C GLY A 38 9.77 -5.40 -4.67
N MET A 39 9.79 -5.34 -5.99
CA MET A 39 8.72 -4.73 -6.79
C MET A 39 7.41 -5.51 -6.67
N GLY A 40 7.46 -6.84 -6.73
CA GLY A 40 6.30 -7.69 -6.49
C GLY A 40 5.71 -7.51 -5.10
N TRP A 41 6.55 -7.43 -4.06
CA TRP A 41 6.13 -7.13 -2.70
C TRP A 41 5.47 -5.74 -2.59
N LEU A 42 6.06 -4.71 -3.21
CA LEU A 42 5.52 -3.36 -3.21
C LEU A 42 4.14 -3.30 -3.89
N ILE A 43 3.98 -3.96 -5.03
CA ILE A 43 2.69 -4.05 -5.74
C ILE A 43 1.66 -4.75 -4.84
N ALA A 44 1.99 -5.88 -4.24
CA ALA A 44 1.10 -6.59 -3.33
C ALA A 44 0.68 -5.72 -2.13
N MET A 45 1.60 -4.94 -1.59
CA MET A 45 1.33 -3.98 -0.52
C MET A 45 0.36 -2.88 -0.97
N ILE A 46 0.58 -2.27 -2.15
CA ILE A 46 -0.33 -1.25 -2.69
C ILE A 46 -1.74 -1.83 -2.88
N LEU A 47 -1.85 -3.01 -3.49
CA LEU A 47 -3.14 -3.69 -3.69
C LEU A 47 -3.80 -4.08 -2.36
N SER A 48 -3.03 -4.35 -1.31
CA SER A 48 -3.58 -4.65 0.00
C SER A 48 -4.32 -3.45 0.62
N PHE A 49 -3.94 -2.22 0.28
CA PHE A 49 -4.62 -1.02 0.76
C PHE A 49 -6.05 -0.91 0.22
N GLU A 50 -6.27 -1.36 -1.01
CA GLU A 50 -7.60 -1.38 -1.62
C GLU A 50 -8.45 -2.55 -1.11
N ARG A 51 -7.83 -3.71 -0.85
CA ARG A 51 -8.54 -4.94 -0.44
C ARG A 51 -8.86 -5.03 1.05
N LEU A 52 -8.14 -4.30 1.91
CA LEU A 52 -8.29 -4.37 3.36
C LEU A 52 -8.79 -3.02 3.89
N PRO A 53 -10.07 -2.69 3.64
CA PRO A 53 -10.65 -1.44 4.11
C PRO A 53 -10.74 -1.41 5.64
N VAL A 54 -10.97 -0.20 6.15
CA VAL A 54 -11.39 0.00 7.55
C VAL A 54 -12.73 -0.71 7.74
N TRP A 55 -12.84 -1.48 8.82
CA TRP A 55 -14.06 -2.17 9.18
C TRP A 55 -14.61 -1.60 10.48
N ILE A 56 -15.93 -1.41 10.53
CA ILE A 56 -16.64 -0.86 11.67
C ILE A 56 -17.72 -1.86 12.03
N ASP A 57 -17.65 -2.37 13.25
CA ASP A 57 -18.64 -3.26 13.83
C ASP A 57 -19.37 -2.58 15.00
N GLU A 58 -20.32 -3.27 15.61
CA GLU A 58 -21.06 -2.78 16.78
C GLU A 58 -20.13 -2.47 17.96
N ASP A 59 -19.14 -3.33 18.21
CA ASP A 59 -18.27 -3.26 19.38
C ASP A 59 -16.91 -2.59 19.17
N HIS A 60 -16.40 -2.58 17.93
CA HIS A 60 -15.05 -2.12 17.65
C HIS A 60 -14.86 -1.54 16.25
N VAL A 61 -13.85 -0.70 16.13
CA VAL A 61 -13.37 -0.13 14.87
C VAL A 61 -12.02 -0.76 14.55
N LEU A 62 -11.93 -1.42 13.41
CA LEU A 62 -10.71 -2.03 12.92
C LEU A 62 -10.07 -1.13 11.85
N LEU A 63 -9.03 -0.42 12.26
CA LEU A 63 -8.22 0.41 11.38
C LEU A 63 -7.14 -0.45 10.73
N ARG A 64 -7.04 -0.42 9.40
CA ARG A 64 -6.05 -1.19 8.63
C ARG A 64 -5.30 -0.27 7.67
N THR A 65 -4.01 -0.52 7.52
CA THR A 65 -3.17 0.05 6.46
C THR A 65 -2.65 -1.13 5.65
N GLY A 66 -3.54 -1.71 4.84
CA GLY A 66 -3.28 -2.97 4.14
C GLY A 66 -2.78 -4.07 5.06
N THR A 67 -1.73 -4.75 4.62
CA THR A 67 -1.02 -5.76 5.41
C THR A 67 0.05 -5.18 6.33
N LEU A 68 0.35 -3.88 6.28
CA LEU A 68 1.42 -3.28 7.08
C LEU A 68 1.05 -3.18 8.56
N ARG A 69 -0.18 -2.79 8.85
CA ARG A 69 -0.63 -2.58 10.23
C ARG A 69 -2.14 -2.74 10.36
N SER A 70 -2.55 -3.36 11.47
CA SER A 70 -3.92 -3.38 11.93
C SER A 70 -3.98 -2.91 13.39
N VAL A 71 -5.01 -2.14 13.71
CA VAL A 71 -5.30 -1.69 15.08
C VAL A 71 -6.79 -1.84 15.34
N THR A 72 -7.13 -2.60 16.36
CA THR A 72 -8.49 -2.73 16.86
C THR A 72 -8.72 -1.70 17.96
N VAL A 73 -9.69 -0.82 17.77
CA VAL A 73 -10.09 0.20 18.74
C VAL A 73 -11.47 -0.17 19.28
N PRO A 74 -11.61 -0.52 20.57
CA PRO A 74 -12.91 -0.74 21.17
C PRO A 74 -13.77 0.52 21.11
N ARG A 75 -15.07 0.37 20.85
CA ARG A 75 -15.99 1.52 20.74
C ARG A 75 -16.08 2.32 22.03
N SER A 76 -16.00 1.64 23.18
CA SER A 76 -15.92 2.27 24.51
C SER A 76 -14.72 3.20 24.70
N SER A 77 -13.68 3.04 23.88
CA SER A 77 -12.48 3.88 23.91
C SER A 77 -12.57 5.10 22.98
N ILE A 78 -13.66 5.26 22.23
CA ILE A 78 -13.86 6.39 21.30
C ILE A 78 -14.50 7.55 22.06
N ALA A 79 -13.70 8.58 22.35
CA ALA A 79 -14.16 9.73 23.14
C ALA A 79 -15.22 10.59 22.43
N ALA A 80 -15.08 10.84 21.13
CA ALA A 80 -16.04 11.60 20.32
C ALA A 80 -15.81 11.40 18.82
N ILE A 81 -16.87 11.54 18.01
CA ILE A 81 -16.79 11.63 16.55
C ILE A 81 -16.98 13.10 16.16
N ARG A 82 -15.96 13.71 15.54
CA ARG A 82 -16.07 15.08 15.01
C ARG A 82 -16.27 15.03 13.51
N LEU A 83 -17.48 15.33 13.06
CA LEU A 83 -17.78 15.56 11.65
C LEU A 83 -17.23 16.95 11.29
N GLY A 84 -15.97 17.01 10.89
CA GLY A 84 -15.32 18.25 10.46
C GLY A 84 -15.91 18.74 9.14
N GLY A 85 -17.07 19.41 9.17
CA GLY A 85 -17.68 20.10 8.02
C GLY A 85 -18.23 19.21 6.90
N TRP A 86 -18.20 17.88 7.05
CA TRP A 86 -18.68 16.95 6.02
C TRP A 86 -20.07 16.48 6.41
N SER A 87 -21.06 16.70 5.55
CA SER A 87 -22.42 16.20 5.76
C SER A 87 -22.44 14.68 5.54
N GLY A 88 -23.30 13.96 6.27
CA GLY A 88 -23.44 12.51 6.10
C GLY A 88 -23.82 12.09 4.68
N GLU A 89 -24.49 12.96 3.93
CA GLU A 89 -24.79 12.76 2.50
C GLU A 89 -23.53 12.79 1.61
N GLU A 90 -22.58 13.68 1.91
CA GLU A 90 -21.33 13.81 1.15
C GLU A 90 -20.48 12.53 1.23
N ILE A 91 -20.45 11.93 2.42
CA ILE A 91 -19.74 10.68 2.68
C ILE A 91 -20.42 9.51 1.94
N LYS A 92 -21.76 9.44 1.98
CA LYS A 92 -22.53 8.36 1.35
C LYS A 92 -22.42 8.36 -0.18
N ARG A 93 -22.31 9.56 -0.79
CA ARG A 93 -22.18 9.76 -2.25
C ARG A 93 -20.83 9.30 -2.81
N ARG A 94 -19.78 9.31 -1.97
CA ARG A 94 -18.43 8.85 -2.34
C ARG A 94 -18.25 7.33 -2.28
N THR A 95 -19.15 6.60 -1.62
CA THR A 95 -19.02 5.15 -1.40
C THR A 95 -19.62 4.29 -2.53
N THR A 96 -20.24 4.88 -3.55
CA THR A 96 -20.55 4.18 -4.81
C THR A 96 -19.34 4.19 -5.74
N LEU A 97 -18.45 3.23 -5.54
CA LEU A 97 -17.61 2.64 -6.58
C LEU A 97 -17.99 1.17 -6.73
#